data_AF-A0A7V9T7U5-F1
#
_entry.id   AF-A0A7V9T7U5-F1
#
_cell.length_a   1.000
_cell.length_b   1.000
_cell.length_c   1.000
_cell.angle_alpha   90.00
_cell.angle_beta   90.00
_cell.angle_gamma   90.00
#
_symmetry.space_group_name_H-M   'P 1'
#
loop_
_entity.id
_entity.type
_entity.pdbx_description
1 polymer ?
#
loop_
_entity_poly.entity_id
_entity_poly.type
_entity_poly.pdbx_seq_one_letter_code
_entity_poly.pdbx_strand_id
1 'polypeptide(L)' 'MRSIYVVTHPEATHAVEKLVGGWYDSDLTPDGVQQAERIADAIAARVPSSQTGLFASDLRRTRRTAES' A
#
# COMPACT_ATOMS: atom_id res chain seq x y z
N MET A 1 21.01 11.41 -9.61
CA MET A 1 20.66 10.08 -9.04
C MET A 1 19.15 9.98 -8.93
N ARG A 2 18.58 8.77 -9.08
CA ARG A 2 17.13 8.52 -8.97
C ARG A 2 16.89 7.63 -7.76
N SER A 3 15.90 7.97 -6.94
CA SER A 3 15.49 7.17 -5.79
C SER A 3 14.27 6.32 -6.16
N ILE A 4 14.20 5.12 -5.60
CA ILE A 4 13.03 4.24 -5.71
C ILE A 4 12.57 3.94 -4.29
N TYR A 5 11.28 4.16 -4.05
CA TYR A 5 10.62 3.83 -2.79
C TYR A 5 9.70 2.64 -3.04
N VAL A 6 9.75 1.65 -2.15
CA VAL A 6 8.93 0.43 -2.24
C VAL A 6 8.08 0.34 -0.98
N VAL A 7 6.78 0.15 -1.17
CA VAL A 7 5.79 0.01 -0.11
C VAL A 7 5.13 -1.34 -0.24
N THR A 8 5.12 -2.12 0.84
CA THR A 8 4.31 -3.33 0.96
C THR A 8 2.91 -2.93 1.42
N HIS A 9 1.87 -3.58 0.88
CA HIS A 9 0.51 -3.36 1.41
C HIS A 9 0.47 -3.66 2.92
N PRO A 10 -0.27 -2.87 3.72
CA PRO A 10 -0.43 -3.12 5.14
C PRO A 10 -1.39 -4.30 5.37
N GLU A 11 -1.93 -4.40 6.60
CA GLU A 11 -2.83 -5.49 6.97
C GLU A 11 -4.02 -5.62 6.00
N ALA A 12 -4.24 -6.84 5.54
CA ALA A 12 -5.30 -7.20 4.60
C ALA A 12 -6.08 -8.40 5.12
N THR A 13 -7.31 -8.59 4.64
CA THR A 13 -8.23 -9.60 5.16
C THR A 13 -7.63 -11.01 5.11
N HIS A 14 -6.85 -11.35 4.08
CA HIS A 14 -6.19 -12.66 3.99
C HIS A 14 -5.26 -12.94 5.17
N ALA A 15 -4.57 -11.92 5.70
CA ALA A 15 -3.61 -12.10 6.78
C ALA A 15 -4.32 -12.43 8.10
N VAL A 16 -5.41 -11.71 8.40
CA VAL A 16 -6.21 -11.92 9.62
C VAL A 16 -7.06 -13.19 9.54
N GLU A 17 -7.50 -13.56 8.34
CA GLU A 17 -8.25 -14.79 8.07
C GLU A 17 -7.36 -16.03 7.89
N LYS A 18 -6.02 -15.87 8.00
CA LYS A 18 -5.02 -16.94 7.85
C LYS A 18 -5.08 -17.64 6.50
N LEU A 19 -5.40 -16.88 5.46
CA LEU A 19 -5.39 -17.32 4.06
C LEU A 19 -4.05 -16.97 3.41
N VAL A 20 -3.64 -17.78 2.44
CA VAL A 20 -2.50 -17.44 1.57
C VAL A 20 -2.91 -16.27 0.68
N GLY A 21 -2.21 -15.15 0.79
CA GLY A 21 -2.54 -13.93 0.05
C GLY A 21 -2.39 -14.08 -1.46
N GLY A 22 -1.24 -14.54 -1.96
CA GLY A 22 -1.00 -14.83 -3.38
C GLY A 22 -1.74 -13.90 -4.36
N TRP A 23 -2.52 -14.51 -5.26
CA TRP A 23 -3.45 -13.83 -6.17
C TRP A 23 -4.88 -13.69 -5.59
N TYR A 24 -5.09 -14.10 -4.33
CA TYR A 24 -6.35 -13.85 -3.67
C TYR A 24 -6.52 -12.35 -3.48
N ASP A 25 -7.56 -11.79 -4.09
CA ASP A 25 -7.78 -10.35 -4.15
C ASP A 25 -8.39 -9.81 -2.86
N SER A 26 -7.68 -9.98 -1.74
CA SER A 26 -8.11 -9.50 -0.42
C SER A 26 -8.11 -7.98 -0.34
N ASP A 27 -9.01 -7.44 0.47
CA ASP A 27 -9.06 -6.02 0.76
C ASP A 27 -8.20 -5.65 1.99
N LEU A 28 -7.97 -4.36 2.22
CA LEU A 28 -7.40 -3.87 3.48
C LEU A 28 -8.40 -4.04 4.63
N THR A 29 -7.90 -4.36 5.82
CA THR A 29 -8.73 -4.26 7.05
C THR A 29 -8.92 -2.79 7.44
N PRO A 30 -9.85 -2.45 8.36
CA PRO A 30 -9.94 -1.08 8.90
C PRO A 30 -8.61 -0.59 9.52
N ASP A 31 -7.86 -1.48 10.16
CA ASP A 31 -6.54 -1.16 10.69
C ASP A 31 -5.51 -1.01 9.56
N GLY A 32 -5.59 -1.84 8.52
CA GLY A 32 -4.81 -1.73 7.29
C GLY A 32 -5.00 -0.39 6.58
N VAL A 33 -6.22 0.14 6.53
CA VAL A 33 -6.50 1.48 5.98
C VAL A 33 -5.78 2.56 6.80
N GLN A 34 -5.91 2.54 8.13
CA GLN A 34 -5.20 3.51 8.98
C GLN A 34 -3.67 3.40 8.85
N GLN A 35 -3.16 2.19 8.63
CA GLN A 35 -1.74 1.96 8.37
C GLN A 35 -1.33 2.56 7.01
N ALA A 36 -2.16 2.42 5.97
CA ALA A 36 -1.92 2.99 4.64
C ALA A 36 -1.79 4.53 4.71
N GLU A 37 -2.72 5.21 5.40
CA GLU A 37 -2.66 6.66 5.59
C GLU A 37 -1.35 7.11 6.26
N ARG A 38 -0.91 6.43 7.33
CA ARG A 38 0.35 6.75 8.01
C ARG A 38 1.57 6.51 7.12
N ILE A 39 1.52 5.49 6.26
CA ILE A 39 2.56 5.24 5.27
C ILE A 39 2.58 6.36 4.23
N ALA A 40 1.41 6.80 3.74
CA ALA A 40 1.29 7.90 2.80
C ALA A 40 1.91 9.19 3.37
N ASP A 41 1.58 9.55 4.62
CA ASP A 41 2.18 10.69 5.33
C ASP A 41 3.71 10.59 5.38
N ALA A 42 4.22 9.40 5.73
CA ALA A 42 5.66 9.16 5.83
C ALA A 42 6.37 9.26 4.46
N ILE A 43 5.73 8.81 3.38
CA ILE A 43 6.25 8.91 2.02
C ILE A 43 6.20 10.36 1.53
N ALA A 44 5.10 11.08 1.75
CA ALA A 44 4.94 12.48 1.38
C ALA A 44 6.01 13.38 2.01
N ALA A 45 6.41 13.09 3.25
CA ALA A 45 7.50 13.80 3.93
C ALA A 45 8.89 13.59 3.30
N ARG A 46 9.07 12.56 2.47
CA ARG A 46 10.37 12.15 1.88
C ARG A 46 10.43 12.33 0.36
N VAL A 47 9.27 12.38 -0.29
CA VAL A 47 9.16 12.29 -1.74
C VAL A 47 8.54 13.57 -2.31
N PRO A 48 9.26 14.29 -3.21
CA PRO A 48 8.69 15.42 -3.92
C PRO A 48 7.48 14.96 -4.78
N SER A 49 6.31 15.57 -4.57
CA SER A 49 5.06 15.19 -5.23
C SER A 49 5.04 15.44 -6.74
N SER A 50 5.81 16.42 -7.22
CA SER A 50 5.72 16.92 -8.61
C SER A 50 6.44 16.07 -9.66
N GLN A 51 7.16 15.00 -9.29
CA GLN A 51 7.99 14.22 -10.23
C GLN A 51 7.99 12.70 -10.00
N THR A 52 7.07 12.18 -9.18
CA THR A 52 7.09 10.77 -8.77
C THR A 52 6.04 9.96 -9.52
N GLY A 53 6.49 9.01 -10.34
CA GLY A 53 5.61 7.99 -10.90
C GLY A 53 5.21 7.00 -9.82
N LEU A 54 3.90 6.78 -9.65
CA LEU A 54 3.32 5.82 -8.72
C LEU A 54 2.86 4.59 -9.50
N PHE A 55 3.30 3.42 -9.06
CA PHE A 55 2.94 2.14 -9.67
C PHE A 55 2.52 1.17 -8.57
N ALA A 56 1.47 0.40 -8.83
CA ALA A 56 0.97 -0.62 -7.91
C ALA A 56 0.53 -1.87 -8.69
N SER A 57 0.55 -3.03 -8.02
CA SER A 57 -0.19 -4.19 -8.52
C SER A 57 -1.68 -3.87 -8.55
N ASP A 58 -2.39 -4.55 -9.44
CA ASP A 58 -3.84 -4.50 -9.63
C ASP A 58 -4.67 -5.07 -8.45
N LEU A 59 -4.05 -5.83 -7.53
CA LEU A 59 -4.72 -6.36 -6.35
C LEU A 59 -5.26 -5.24 -5.45
N ARG A 60 -6.47 -5.42 -4.92
CA ARG A 60 -7.19 -4.40 -4.13
C ARG A 60 -6.37 -3.86 -2.98
N ARG A 61 -5.72 -4.73 -2.20
CA ARG A 61 -4.85 -4.34 -1.09
C ARG A 61 -3.71 -3.39 -1.51
N THR A 62 -3.09 -3.59 -2.68
CA THR A 62 -2.00 -2.71 -3.15
C THR A 62 -2.55 -1.44 -3.77
N ARG A 63 -3.62 -1.54 -4.58
CA ARG A 63 -4.25 -0.37 -5.20
C ARG A 63 -4.77 0.59 -4.14
N ARG A 64 -5.48 0.11 -3.13
CA ARG A 64 -6.00 0.96 -2.05
C ARG A 64 -4.89 1.60 -1.21
N THR A 65 -3.80 0.88 -0.96
CA THR A 65 -2.62 1.47 -0.28
C THR A 65 -2.03 2.63 -1.08
N ALA A 66 -2.07 2.56 -2.41
CA ALA A 66 -1.58 3.62 -3.29
C ALA A 66 -2.56 4.78 -3.47
N GLU A 67 -3.82 4.64 -3.04
CA GLU A 67 -4.87 5.66 -3.12
C GLU A 67 -5.08 6.45 -1.82
N SER A 68 -4.48 5.98 -0.72
CA SER A 68 -4.32 6.75 0.53
C SER A 68 -3.39 7.94 0.32
#